data_AF-A0A5P8W4R9-F1
#
_entry.id   AF-A0A5P8W4R9-F1
#
_cell.length_a   1.000
_cell.length_b   1.000
_cell.length_c   1.000
_cell.angle_alpha   90.00
_cell.angle_beta   90.00
_cell.angle_gamma   90.00
#
_symmetry.space_group_name_H-M   'P 1'
#
loop_
_entity.id
_entity.type
_entity.pdbx_description
1 polymer ?
#
loop_
_entity_poly.entity_id
_entity_poly.type
_entity_poly.pdbx_seq_one_letter_code
_entity_poly.pdbx_strand_id
1 'polypeptide(L)' 'MDLADATLVLTAEKTGYRQILTLDSDFLFYRIDHQDTFEIISV' A
#
# COMPACT_ATOMS: atom_id res chain seq x y z
N MET A 1 10.38 -2.60 5.48
CA MET A 1 9.02 -3.13 5.69
C MET A 1 8.81 -3.24 7.17
N ASP A 2 8.06 -2.29 7.69
CA ASP A 2 7.70 -2.22 9.10
C ASP A 2 6.29 -2.79 9.33
N LEU A 3 5.93 -3.03 10.59
CA LEU A 3 4.60 -3.57 10.94
C LEU A 3 3.47 -2.67 10.43
N ALA A 4 3.68 -1.36 10.41
CA ALA A 4 2.73 -0.39 9.88
C ALA A 4 2.45 -0.65 8.39
N ASP A 5 3.51 -0.81 7.58
CA ASP A 5 3.41 -1.08 6.14
C ASP A 5 2.64 -2.37 5.88
N ALA A 6 3.00 -3.45 6.59
CA ALA A 6 2.34 -4.76 6.44
C ALA A 6 0.85 -4.70 6.80
N THR A 7 0.49 -3.93 7.83
CA THR A 7 -0.90 -3.75 8.24
C THR A 7 -1.68 -2.97 7.18
N LEU A 8 -1.07 -1.95 6.58
CA LEU A 8 -1.68 -1.16 5.51
C LEU A 8 -1.95 -2.02 4.26
N VAL A 9 -0.97 -2.82 3.86
CA VAL A 9 -1.08 -3.76 2.72
C VAL A 9 -2.22 -4.76 2.96
N LEU A 10 -2.25 -5.41 4.12
CA LEU A 10 -3.30 -6.38 4.46
C LEU A 10 -4.69 -5.75 4.56
N THR A 11 -4.78 -4.52 5.06
CA THR A 11 -6.05 -3.80 5.16
C THR A 11 -6.58 -3.43 3.78
N ALA A 12 -5.70 -2.95 2.90
CA ALA A 12 -6.04 -2.67 1.51
C ALA A 12 -6.51 -3.91 0.75
N GLU A 13 -5.82 -5.04 0.91
CA GLU A 13 -6.23 -6.33 0.32
C GLU A 13 -7.62 -6.78 0.80
N LYS A 14 -7.89 -6.67 2.12
CA LYS A 14 -9.19 -7.06 2.67
C LYS A 14 -10.34 -6.14 2.29
N THR A 15 -10.05 -4.87 2.05
CA THR A 15 -11.08 -3.85 1.76
C THR A 15 -11.27 -3.62 0.27
N GLY A 16 -10.35 -4.10 -0.57
CA GLY A 16 -10.33 -3.85 -2.01
C GLY A 16 -9.89 -2.42 -2.37
N TYR A 17 -9.48 -1.60 -1.41
CA TYR A 17 -8.95 -0.26 -1.66
C TYR A 17 -7.50 -0.35 -2.11
N ARG A 18 -7.19 0.22 -3.28
CA ARG A 18 -5.85 0.19 -3.88
C ARG A 18 -5.08 1.49 -3.72
N GLN A 19 -5.69 2.48 -3.09
CA GLN A 19 -5.14 3.82 -2.92
C GLN A 19 -4.51 3.94 -1.54
N ILE A 20 -3.23 4.31 -1.51
CA ILE A 20 -2.52 4.61 -0.27
C ILE A 20 -2.15 6.08 -0.28
N LEU A 21 -2.61 6.80 0.73
CA LEU A 21 -2.14 8.14 1.04
C LEU A 21 -0.90 8.00 1.92
N THR A 22 0.25 8.40 1.40
CA THR A 22 1.50 8.37 2.16
C THR A 22 2.41 9.52 1.73
N LEU A 23 3.16 10.04 2.70
CA LEU A 23 4.25 10.99 2.46
C LEU A 23 5.58 10.25 2.21
N ASP A 24 5.58 8.94 2.44
CA ASP A 24 6.75 8.09 2.31
C ASP A 24 6.84 7.48 0.91
N SER A 25 8.03 7.51 0.34
CA SER A 25 8.33 6.98 -0.99
C SER A 25 8.35 5.45 -1.00
N ASP A 26 8.52 4.83 0.16
CA ASP A 26 8.81 3.39 0.27
C ASP A 26 7.62 2.50 -0.12
N PHE A 27 6.42 3.06 -0.25
CA PHE A 27 5.22 2.32 -0.67
C PHE A 27 5.18 1.95 -2.16
N LEU A 28 6.10 2.47 -2.97
CA LEU A 28 6.24 2.16 -4.40
C LEU A 28 6.58 0.68 -4.67
N PHE A 29 7.14 -0.02 -3.68
CA PHE A 29 7.60 -1.41 -3.84
C PHE A 29 6.56 -2.45 -3.39
N TYR A 30 5.53 -2.03 -2.66
CA TYR A 30 4.50 -2.96 -2.19
C TYR A 30 3.49 -3.26 -3.31
N ARG A 31 3.09 -4.53 -3.38
CA ARG A 31 2.11 -5.02 -4.36
C ARG A 31 0.93 -5.64 -3.64
N ILE A 32 -0.27 -5.31 -4.12
CA ILE A 32 -1.52 -5.97 -3.78
C ILE A 32 -1.58 -7.27 -4.59
N ASP A 33 -1.87 -8.38 -3.92
CA ASP A 33 -2.10 -9.68 -4.57
C ASP A 33 -0.94 -10.11 -5.49
N HIS A 34 0.29 -9.70 -5.15
CA HIS A 34 1.53 -10.00 -5.88
C HIS A 34 1.60 -9.49 -7.34
N GLN A 35 0.58 -8.82 -7.86
CA GLN A 35 0.51 -8.37 -9.26
C GLN A 35 0.39 -6.86 -9.41
N ASP A 36 -0.37 -6.19 -8.54
CA ASP A 36 -0.78 -4.82 -8.78
C ASP A 36 -0.15 -3.84 -7.80
N THR A 37 0.31 -2.71 -8.32
CA THR A 37 0.91 -1.64 -7.51
C THR A 37 -0.17 -0.82 -6.82
N PHE A 38 0.16 -0.27 -5.65
CA PHE A 38 -0.69 0.73 -5.02
C PHE A 38 -0.71 2.03 -5.80
N GLU A 39 -1.87 2.67 -5.82
CA GLU A 39 -2.04 4.02 -6.35
C GLU A 39 -1.70 5.01 -5.23
N ILE A 40 -0.53 5.64 -5.33
CA ILE A 40 -0.01 6.53 -4.29
C ILE A 40 -0.54 7.93 -4.52
N ILE A 41 -1.23 8.47 -3.51
CA ILE A 41 -1.60 9.87 -3.46
C ILE A 41 -0.61 10.56 -2.54
N SER A 42 0.22 11.44 -3.10
CA SER A 42 1.14 12.29 -2.36
C SER A 42 0.48 13.64 -2.06
N VAL A 43 0.56 14.10 -0.80
CA VAL A 43 0.01 15.41 -0.36
C VAL A 43 1.14 16.32 0.09
#